data_AF-A0A954R4E9-F1
#
_entry.id   AF-A0A954R4E9-F1
#
_cell.length_a   1.000
_cell.length_b   1.000
_cell.length_c   1.000
_cell.angle_alpha   90.00
_cell.angle_beta   90.00
_cell.angle_gamma   90.00
#
_symmetry.space_group_name_H-M   'P 1'
#
loop_
_entity.id
_entity.type
_entity.pdbx_description
1 polymer ?
#
loop_
_entity_poly.entity_id
_entity_poly.type
_entity_poly.pdbx_seq_one_letter_code
_entity_poly.pdbx_strand_id
1 'polypeptide(L)'
;LAGLALNVRFDDAFVAYLNGEEIARSGAVGDTDWNTTAAWQSEGGFGEFEIELYAHLLKQGANVLAIQLLNVAADDDDLFLQVALLAGSRAAEGTLALNATTGSWNLAGGTILGGTIVGSDGQSLLTSDGSFGTLDGVTLATDVAISDSYSLFVRNNLALSDSELTLAHADDVQGWNNVDFGLRGRIVGSGTVLLTTNNLGYYGSLSATELTIDPEVEIRGTGSISTTSLVNRGTIISDVPLAAINVHGETFTNSGTMIARAGSSFYLDTDVVLTSESTLISEIEGTEPDDFGNFGITSDIQFDGTLAIDAINGFTPDVGYSFMPIMMSSGSGSFAAVNGGSLAFSVAIGANDVTVERTAGLMLFGAGGATSTASEVAAGDLAIIVESAIERWWEEGRLTAEQRTMLQALSFSIVDFGASSQLAMARGGGIVIDNDAAGAGWYVDRTPLADEEFSTIGNRVVANAGSAAVERVDLLSAVMHELAHWLGAEHSDNPADLMFESLAAGERKTAWPEELDGVFQSWQ
;
A
#
# COMPACT_ATOMS: atom_id res chain seq x y z
N LEU A 1 -36.74 -7.68 24.37
CA LEU A 1 -35.51 -8.47 24.17
C LEU A 1 -35.19 -8.34 22.69
N ALA A 2 -34.02 -7.82 22.36
CA ALA A 2 -33.52 -7.78 20.98
C ALA A 2 -32.37 -8.78 20.86
N GLY A 3 -32.19 -9.45 19.74
CA GLY A 3 -31.13 -10.44 19.49
C GLY A 3 -31.43 -11.84 20.04
N LEU A 4 -32.65 -12.36 19.87
CA LEU A 4 -32.97 -13.75 20.23
C LEU A 4 -32.51 -14.70 19.11
N ALA A 5 -31.52 -15.54 19.41
CA ALA A 5 -30.97 -16.52 18.48
C ALA A 5 -30.93 -17.92 19.10
N LEU A 6 -31.04 -18.94 18.26
CA LEU A 6 -30.90 -20.33 18.63
C LEU A 6 -29.70 -20.93 17.89
N ASN A 7 -28.65 -21.28 18.63
CA ASN A 7 -27.51 -22.01 18.09
C ASN A 7 -27.75 -23.50 18.28
N VAL A 8 -27.72 -24.25 17.17
CA VAL A 8 -27.92 -25.70 17.18
C VAL A 8 -26.79 -26.37 16.41
N ARG A 9 -26.19 -27.37 17.06
CA ARG A 9 -25.35 -28.37 16.42
C ARG A 9 -26.06 -29.71 16.57
N PHE A 10 -26.31 -30.38 15.45
CA PHE A 10 -27.12 -31.60 15.38
C PHE A 10 -26.59 -32.51 14.29
N ASP A 11 -26.97 -33.79 14.33
CA ASP A 11 -26.53 -34.78 13.34
C ASP A 11 -27.39 -34.73 12.07
N ASP A 12 -28.54 -35.41 12.10
CA ASP A 12 -29.46 -35.52 10.98
C ASP A 12 -30.49 -34.39 10.91
N ALA A 13 -31.30 -34.21 11.96
CA ALA A 13 -32.40 -33.25 11.95
C ALA A 13 -32.87 -32.84 13.35
N PHE A 14 -33.48 -31.65 13.44
CA PHE A 14 -34.12 -31.19 14.65
C PHE A 14 -35.36 -30.33 14.37
N VAL A 15 -36.23 -30.24 15.36
CA VAL A 15 -37.31 -29.25 15.46
C VAL A 15 -37.26 -28.61 16.86
N ALA A 16 -37.24 -27.30 16.93
CA ALA A 16 -37.15 -26.53 18.17
C ALA A 16 -38.47 -25.80 18.45
N TYR A 17 -38.88 -25.81 19.71
CA TYR A 17 -40.12 -25.20 20.20
C TYR A 17 -39.84 -24.30 21.40
N LEU A 18 -40.41 -23.10 21.40
CA LEU A 18 -40.39 -22.18 22.55
C LEU A 18 -41.80 -22.06 23.11
N ASN A 19 -41.98 -22.45 24.37
CA ASN A 19 -43.26 -22.42 25.08
C ASN A 19 -44.41 -23.14 24.33
N GLY A 20 -44.08 -24.16 23.54
CA GLY A 20 -45.02 -25.00 22.80
C GLY A 20 -45.26 -24.60 21.34
N GLU A 21 -44.62 -23.53 20.86
CA GLU A 21 -44.71 -23.11 19.45
C GLU A 21 -43.36 -23.29 18.76
N GLU A 22 -43.39 -23.76 17.51
CA GLU A 22 -42.18 -24.07 16.74
C GLU A 22 -41.47 -22.78 16.33
N ILE A 23 -40.15 -22.74 16.53
CA ILE A 23 -39.31 -21.56 16.28
C ILE A 23 -38.19 -21.82 15.26
N ALA A 24 -37.79 -23.07 15.05
CA ALA A 24 -36.78 -23.44 14.07
C ALA A 24 -36.86 -24.94 13.75
N ARG A 25 -36.51 -25.33 12.52
CA ARG A 25 -36.32 -26.72 12.13
C ARG A 25 -35.23 -26.86 11.08
N SER A 26 -34.58 -28.02 11.05
CA SER A 26 -33.71 -28.44 9.95
C SER A 26 -33.83 -29.95 9.76
N GLY A 27 -33.83 -30.42 8.51
CA GLY A 27 -33.88 -31.85 8.17
C GLY A 27 -35.20 -32.59 8.48
N ALA A 28 -36.24 -31.92 9.00
CA ALA A 28 -37.57 -32.49 9.26
C ALA A 28 -38.64 -31.99 8.25
N VAL A 29 -39.43 -32.90 7.68
CA VAL A 29 -40.46 -32.57 6.67
C VAL A 29 -41.86 -32.87 7.20
N GLY A 30 -42.77 -31.90 7.07
CA GLY A 30 -44.17 -32.03 7.48
C GLY A 30 -44.37 -31.98 8.99
N ASP A 31 -45.56 -32.43 9.44
CA ASP A 31 -45.88 -32.59 10.85
C ASP A 31 -45.09 -33.76 11.45
N THR A 32 -44.62 -33.60 12.68
CA THR A 32 -43.78 -34.59 13.37
C THR A 32 -44.54 -35.27 14.51
N ASP A 33 -44.50 -36.60 14.53
CA ASP A 33 -44.91 -37.47 15.64
C ASP A 33 -43.68 -37.92 16.44
N TRP A 34 -43.91 -38.61 17.56
CA TRP A 34 -42.83 -39.07 18.47
C TRP A 34 -41.80 -40.00 17.80
N ASN A 35 -42.18 -40.67 16.71
CA ASN A 35 -41.35 -41.61 15.96
C ASN A 35 -41.03 -41.15 14.53
N THR A 36 -41.17 -39.85 14.24
CA THR A 36 -40.75 -39.28 12.95
C THR A 36 -39.24 -39.37 12.81
N THR A 37 -38.79 -39.84 11.65
CA THR A 37 -37.37 -39.89 11.26
C THR A 37 -36.96 -38.62 10.54
N ALA A 38 -35.65 -38.35 10.50
CA ALA A 38 -35.11 -37.30 9.64
C ALA A 38 -35.46 -37.58 8.16
N ALA A 39 -35.59 -36.52 7.37
CA ALA A 39 -35.93 -36.66 5.96
C ALA A 39 -34.77 -37.25 5.15
N TRP A 40 -33.53 -36.94 5.56
CA TRP A 40 -32.29 -37.36 4.90
C TRP A 40 -31.18 -37.49 5.93
N GLN A 41 -30.17 -38.31 5.63
CA GLN A 41 -28.95 -38.42 6.43
C GLN A 41 -28.07 -37.16 6.25
N SER A 42 -27.43 -36.71 7.33
CA SER A 42 -26.51 -35.56 7.34
C SER A 42 -25.32 -35.85 8.27
N GLU A 43 -24.09 -35.52 7.84
CA GLU A 43 -22.84 -35.67 8.63
C GLU A 43 -22.67 -34.55 9.68
N GLY A 44 -23.79 -34.08 10.25
CA GLY A 44 -23.84 -32.95 11.15
C GLY A 44 -24.04 -31.58 10.50
N GLY A 45 -24.96 -30.81 11.08
CA GLY A 45 -25.23 -29.41 10.77
C GLY A 45 -24.84 -28.47 11.91
N PHE A 46 -24.34 -27.28 11.54
CA PHE A 46 -24.21 -26.13 12.44
C PHE A 46 -24.98 -24.96 11.84
N GLY A 47 -25.85 -24.35 12.64
CA GLY A 47 -26.60 -23.17 12.22
C GLY A 47 -26.97 -22.29 13.41
N GLU A 48 -26.82 -20.99 13.20
CA GLU A 48 -27.48 -19.97 13.99
C GLU A 48 -28.82 -19.66 13.35
N PHE A 49 -29.90 -19.83 14.11
CA PHE A 49 -31.25 -19.54 13.67
C PHE A 49 -31.70 -18.25 14.36
N GLU A 50 -31.86 -17.19 13.58
CA GLU A 50 -32.49 -15.96 14.07
C GLU A 50 -33.96 -16.24 14.39
N ILE A 51 -34.32 -16.16 15.67
CA ILE A 51 -35.67 -16.42 16.17
C ILE A 51 -36.28 -15.18 16.82
N GLU A 52 -35.78 -14.00 16.45
CA GLU A 52 -36.24 -12.68 16.92
C GLU A 52 -37.76 -12.53 16.81
N LEU A 53 -38.34 -12.97 15.68
CA LEU A 53 -39.78 -12.94 15.41
C LEU A 53 -40.59 -13.70 16.46
N TYR A 54 -39.98 -14.67 17.14
CA TYR A 54 -40.59 -15.51 18.17
C TYR A 54 -40.36 -15.00 19.60
N ALA A 55 -39.71 -13.84 19.78
CA ALA A 55 -39.47 -13.25 21.10
C ALA A 55 -40.77 -12.97 21.88
N HIS A 56 -41.88 -12.77 21.17
CA HIS A 56 -43.21 -12.59 21.76
C HIS A 56 -43.74 -13.84 22.50
N LEU A 57 -43.14 -15.01 22.28
CA LEU A 57 -43.48 -16.24 23.00
C LEU A 57 -42.90 -16.28 24.40
N LEU A 58 -41.89 -15.45 24.70
CA LEU A 58 -41.28 -15.38 26.02
C LEU A 58 -42.26 -14.80 27.04
N LYS A 59 -42.39 -15.50 28.17
CA LYS A 59 -43.26 -15.14 29.28
C LYS A 59 -42.43 -14.62 30.44
N GLN A 60 -43.03 -13.73 31.23
CA GLN A 60 -42.45 -13.34 32.51
C GLN A 60 -42.40 -14.58 33.42
N GLY A 61 -41.20 -14.98 33.85
CA GLY A 61 -40.98 -16.18 34.65
C GLY A 61 -40.41 -17.35 33.84
N ALA A 62 -40.85 -18.57 34.13
CA ALA A 62 -40.32 -19.77 33.51
C ALA A 62 -40.70 -19.88 32.02
N ASN A 63 -39.71 -20.15 31.18
CA ASN A 63 -39.87 -20.45 29.77
C ASN A 63 -39.34 -21.86 29.50
N VAL A 64 -39.90 -22.55 28.51
CA VAL A 64 -39.49 -23.90 28.12
C VAL A 64 -39.02 -23.87 26.68
N LEU A 65 -37.75 -24.24 26.47
CA LEU A 65 -37.22 -24.61 25.17
C LEU A 65 -37.25 -26.13 25.07
N ALA A 66 -37.96 -26.67 24.07
CA ALA A 66 -38.02 -28.09 23.78
C ALA A 66 -37.40 -28.36 22.41
N ILE A 67 -36.60 -29.41 22.31
CA ILE A 67 -35.96 -29.83 21.06
C ILE A 67 -36.36 -31.27 20.79
N GLN A 68 -36.96 -31.52 19.62
CA GLN A 68 -37.10 -32.85 19.07
C GLN A 68 -35.91 -33.10 18.15
N LEU A 69 -35.03 -34.02 18.55
CA LEU A 69 -33.95 -34.52 17.72
C LEU A 69 -34.45 -35.72 16.93
N LEU A 70 -34.15 -35.78 15.64
CA LEU A 70 -34.58 -36.84 14.74
C LEU A 70 -33.35 -37.50 14.14
N ASN A 71 -33.36 -38.84 14.12
CA ASN A 71 -32.39 -39.66 13.41
C ASN A 71 -32.99 -40.17 12.10
N VAL A 72 -32.18 -40.46 11.10
CA VAL A 72 -32.64 -41.02 9.82
C VAL A 72 -33.09 -42.48 9.99
N ALA A 73 -32.45 -43.24 10.88
CA ALA A 73 -32.81 -44.60 11.23
C ALA A 73 -32.68 -44.87 12.75
N ALA A 74 -33.44 -45.83 13.25
CA ALA A 74 -33.42 -46.19 14.67
C ALA A 74 -32.14 -46.95 15.10
N ASP A 75 -31.43 -47.50 14.12
CA ASP A 75 -30.17 -48.23 14.25
C ASP A 75 -28.98 -47.47 13.66
N ASP A 76 -29.09 -46.14 13.47
CA ASP A 76 -27.91 -45.33 13.19
C ASP A 76 -27.03 -45.21 14.43
N ASP A 77 -25.72 -45.23 14.22
CA ASP A 77 -24.72 -45.36 15.27
C ASP A 77 -24.25 -43.99 15.81
N ASP A 78 -24.62 -42.90 15.15
CA ASP A 78 -24.37 -41.51 15.57
C ASP A 78 -25.67 -40.76 15.89
N LEU A 79 -25.57 -39.92 16.93
CA LEU A 79 -26.62 -39.00 17.35
C LEU A 79 -26.00 -37.99 18.32
N PHE A 80 -26.06 -36.71 17.98
CA PHE A 80 -25.65 -35.66 18.91
C PHE A 80 -26.54 -34.43 18.83
N LEU A 81 -26.56 -33.68 19.94
CA LEU A 81 -27.25 -32.41 20.04
C LEU A 81 -26.52 -31.47 20.99
N GLN A 82 -26.26 -30.27 20.51
CA GLN A 82 -25.82 -29.13 21.31
C GLN A 82 -26.72 -27.94 20.99
N VAL A 83 -27.30 -27.33 22.02
CA VAL A 83 -28.22 -26.20 21.86
C VAL A 83 -27.89 -25.08 22.83
N ALA A 84 -27.89 -23.86 22.33
CA ALA A 84 -27.85 -22.64 23.13
C ALA A 84 -28.94 -21.68 22.67
N LEU A 85 -29.77 -21.22 23.62
CA LEU A 85 -30.65 -20.08 23.42
C LEU A 85 -29.91 -18.83 23.87
N LEU A 86 -29.66 -17.93 22.94
CA LEU A 86 -28.93 -16.71 23.18
C LEU A 86 -29.93 -15.55 23.25
N ALA A 87 -29.85 -14.78 24.32
CA ALA A 87 -30.59 -13.55 24.51
C ALA A 87 -29.62 -12.49 24.99
N GLY A 88 -29.32 -11.51 24.14
CA GLY A 88 -28.42 -10.42 24.45
C GLY A 88 -28.77 -9.24 23.58
N SER A 89 -28.87 -8.05 24.18
CA SER A 89 -29.12 -6.81 23.44
C SER A 89 -28.21 -6.75 22.23
N ARG A 90 -28.79 -6.79 21.03
CA ARG A 90 -28.16 -6.28 19.82
C ARG A 90 -27.48 -4.95 20.19
N ALA A 91 -26.14 -4.91 20.17
CA ALA A 91 -25.46 -3.70 19.75
C ALA A 91 -25.22 -3.77 18.23
N ALA A 92 -26.19 -4.29 17.48
CA ALA A 92 -26.40 -3.76 16.14
C ALA A 92 -26.92 -2.32 16.35
N GLU A 93 -26.05 -1.32 16.15
CA GLU A 93 -26.30 0.15 16.18
C GLU A 93 -26.18 0.89 17.54
N GLY A 94 -25.72 0.25 18.63
CA GLY A 94 -25.59 0.91 19.94
C GLY A 94 -24.23 1.57 20.19
N THR A 95 -24.21 2.71 20.89
CA THR A 95 -22.97 3.32 21.42
C THR A 95 -22.72 2.87 22.85
N LEU A 96 -21.59 2.22 23.11
CA LEU A 96 -21.05 2.01 24.45
C LEU A 96 -20.20 3.22 24.85
N ALA A 97 -20.79 4.12 25.65
CA ALA A 97 -20.10 5.33 26.11
C ALA A 97 -19.33 5.08 27.42
N LEU A 98 -18.02 5.28 27.37
CA LEU A 98 -17.09 5.27 28.51
C LEU A 98 -16.79 6.74 28.86
N ASN A 99 -17.23 7.19 30.04
CA ASN A 99 -17.16 8.58 30.49
C ASN A 99 -17.06 8.67 32.02
N ALA A 100 -17.00 9.87 32.59
CA ALA A 100 -16.88 10.03 34.05
C ALA A 100 -17.96 9.30 34.89
N THR A 101 -19.12 8.97 34.30
CA THR A 101 -20.20 8.21 34.95
C THR A 101 -20.01 6.70 34.83
N THR A 102 -19.62 6.20 33.66
CA THR A 102 -19.49 4.76 33.40
C THR A 102 -18.11 4.21 33.75
N GLY A 103 -17.09 5.07 33.78
CA GLY A 103 -15.70 4.71 33.96
C GLY A 103 -15.12 3.94 32.77
N SER A 104 -13.82 3.66 32.84
CA SER A 104 -13.17 2.68 31.97
C SER A 104 -13.68 1.27 32.24
N TRP A 105 -13.83 0.48 31.18
CA TRP A 105 -14.32 -0.89 31.27
C TRP A 105 -13.21 -1.86 30.91
N ASN A 106 -12.99 -2.88 31.75
CA ASN A 106 -12.03 -3.93 31.45
C ASN A 106 -12.73 -5.08 30.72
N LEU A 107 -12.29 -5.40 29.51
CA LEU A 107 -12.77 -6.54 28.74
C LEU A 107 -12.13 -7.83 29.31
N ALA A 108 -12.73 -8.30 30.39
CA ALA A 108 -12.33 -9.47 31.16
C ALA A 108 -12.90 -10.77 30.58
N GLY A 109 -12.44 -11.18 29.40
CA GLY A 109 -13.09 -12.22 28.61
C GLY A 109 -14.43 -11.79 28.01
N GLY A 110 -15.22 -12.76 27.53
CA GLY A 110 -16.53 -12.50 26.92
C GLY A 110 -16.45 -11.82 25.55
N THR A 111 -17.60 -11.33 25.05
CA THR A 111 -17.72 -10.71 23.72
C THR A 111 -18.47 -9.39 23.78
N ILE A 112 -17.90 -8.35 23.19
CA ILE A 112 -18.64 -7.15 22.77
C ILE A 112 -19.07 -7.38 21.33
N LEU A 113 -20.37 -7.45 21.10
CA LEU A 113 -20.95 -7.76 19.79
C LEU A 113 -21.55 -6.50 19.15
N GLY A 114 -20.91 -5.99 18.11
CA GLY A 114 -21.35 -4.87 17.30
C GLY A 114 -21.18 -3.50 17.97
N GLY A 115 -21.58 -2.46 17.25
CA GLY A 115 -21.78 -1.11 17.79
C GLY A 115 -20.49 -0.29 17.85
N THR A 116 -20.57 0.87 18.50
CA THR A 116 -19.44 1.81 18.62
C THR A 116 -19.05 1.99 20.08
N ILE A 117 -17.78 1.79 20.40
CA ILE A 117 -17.22 2.15 21.69
C ILE A 117 -16.69 3.57 21.61
N VAL A 118 -17.21 4.47 22.46
CA VAL A 118 -16.80 5.88 22.53
C VAL A 118 -16.26 6.15 23.91
N GLY A 119 -15.05 6.71 23.98
CA GLY A 119 -14.38 7.14 25.20
C GLY A 119 -14.39 8.65 25.33
N SER A 120 -14.56 9.14 26.55
CA SER A 120 -14.54 10.55 26.91
C SER A 120 -14.07 10.69 28.36
N ASP A 121 -13.68 11.89 28.77
CA ASP A 121 -13.18 12.16 30.12
C ASP A 121 -11.99 11.24 30.53
N GLY A 122 -11.17 10.84 29.55
CA GLY A 122 -10.04 9.92 29.75
C GLY A 122 -10.43 8.47 30.08
N GLN A 123 -11.70 8.09 29.89
CA GLN A 123 -12.15 6.70 30.05
C GLN A 123 -12.05 5.94 28.73
N SER A 124 -11.62 4.67 28.79
CA SER A 124 -11.43 3.81 27.62
C SER A 124 -11.71 2.33 27.96
N LEU A 125 -11.72 1.48 26.94
CA LEU A 125 -11.71 0.04 27.08
C LEU A 125 -10.29 -0.43 27.47
N LEU A 126 -10.22 -1.23 28.52
CA LEU A 126 -8.99 -1.82 29.06
C LEU A 126 -8.97 -3.32 28.80
N THR A 127 -7.78 -3.91 28.69
CA THR A 127 -7.58 -5.36 28.45
C THR A 127 -6.54 -5.96 29.39
N SER A 128 -6.77 -5.88 30.71
CA SER A 128 -5.70 -5.96 31.74
C SER A 128 -5.87 -7.04 32.82
N ASP A 129 -6.78 -8.01 32.67
CA ASP A 129 -7.01 -9.05 33.70
C ASP A 129 -6.48 -10.45 33.35
N GLY A 130 -5.83 -10.62 32.21
CA GLY A 130 -5.33 -11.92 31.74
C GLY A 130 -6.39 -12.87 31.16
N SER A 131 -7.64 -12.44 31.01
CA SER A 131 -8.71 -13.21 30.34
C SER A 131 -8.99 -12.67 28.95
N PHE A 132 -8.74 -13.45 27.90
CA PHE A 132 -8.88 -13.01 26.50
C PHE A 132 -10.34 -12.71 26.11
N GLY A 133 -10.61 -11.47 25.71
CA GLY A 133 -11.90 -10.97 25.27
C GLY A 133 -12.06 -10.96 23.76
N THR A 134 -13.30 -10.78 23.30
CA THR A 134 -13.66 -10.72 21.88
C THR A 134 -14.35 -9.40 21.52
N LEU A 135 -13.90 -8.75 20.45
CA LEU A 135 -14.66 -7.72 19.73
C LEU A 135 -15.24 -8.37 18.47
N ASP A 136 -16.55 -8.36 18.32
CA ASP A 136 -17.24 -8.98 17.19
C ASP A 136 -18.00 -7.92 16.38
N GLY A 137 -17.44 -7.43 15.28
CA GLY A 137 -18.06 -6.40 14.43
C GLY A 137 -18.13 -5.01 15.08
N VAL A 138 -17.15 -4.67 15.92
CA VAL A 138 -17.13 -3.43 16.72
C VAL A 138 -16.43 -2.29 15.99
N THR A 139 -16.93 -1.07 16.17
CA THR A 139 -16.24 0.18 15.85
C THR A 139 -15.61 0.77 17.11
N LEU A 140 -14.31 1.04 17.07
CA LEU A 140 -13.60 1.82 18.08
C LEU A 140 -13.61 3.29 17.64
N ALA A 141 -14.23 4.15 18.44
CA ALA A 141 -14.18 5.62 18.30
C ALA A 141 -13.50 6.23 19.54
N THR A 142 -12.49 5.52 20.05
CA THR A 142 -11.64 5.89 21.17
C THR A 142 -10.37 5.07 21.13
N ASP A 143 -9.30 5.64 21.62
CA ASP A 143 -8.01 4.94 21.69
C ASP A 143 -8.10 3.78 22.68
N VAL A 144 -7.58 2.63 22.29
CA VAL A 144 -7.54 1.40 23.10
C VAL A 144 -6.11 0.91 23.15
N ALA A 145 -5.62 0.63 24.36
CA ALA A 145 -4.30 0.03 24.56
C ALA A 145 -4.45 -1.41 25.04
N ILE A 146 -3.83 -2.34 24.32
CA ILE A 146 -3.64 -3.73 24.73
C ILE A 146 -2.28 -3.82 25.39
N SER A 147 -2.23 -4.33 26.62
CA SER A 147 -1.00 -4.39 27.42
C SER A 147 -0.89 -5.74 28.15
N ASP A 148 0.29 -6.02 28.69
CA ASP A 148 0.53 -7.10 29.64
C ASP A 148 0.26 -8.54 29.14
N SER A 149 0.80 -8.86 27.96
CA SER A 149 0.78 -10.23 27.37
C SER A 149 -0.63 -10.76 27.11
N TYR A 150 -1.44 -9.90 26.51
CA TYR A 150 -2.86 -10.12 26.30
C TYR A 150 -3.20 -10.38 24.83
N SER A 151 -4.07 -11.36 24.58
CA SER A 151 -4.66 -11.62 23.27
C SER A 151 -6.09 -11.10 23.21
N LEU A 152 -6.37 -10.21 22.27
CA LEU A 152 -7.72 -9.77 21.91
C LEU A 152 -8.19 -10.53 20.67
N PHE A 153 -9.36 -11.15 20.73
CA PHE A 153 -9.97 -11.77 19.56
C PHE A 153 -10.83 -10.75 18.82
N VAL A 154 -10.73 -10.73 17.50
CA VAL A 154 -11.62 -9.99 16.61
C VAL A 154 -12.40 -10.98 15.76
N ARG A 155 -13.72 -10.79 15.68
CA ARG A 155 -14.62 -11.50 14.79
C ARG A 155 -15.38 -10.48 13.95
N ASN A 156 -15.73 -10.84 12.72
CA ASN A 156 -16.53 -9.99 11.82
C ASN A 156 -16.02 -8.54 11.67
N ASN A 157 -14.70 -8.39 11.48
CA ASN A 157 -13.99 -7.12 11.27
C ASN A 157 -13.88 -6.22 12.52
N LEU A 158 -12.86 -5.36 12.49
CA LEU A 158 -12.69 -4.25 13.43
C LEU A 158 -12.75 -2.95 12.65
N ALA A 159 -13.60 -2.01 13.08
CA ALA A 159 -13.61 -0.66 12.52
C ALA A 159 -12.91 0.32 13.45
N LEU A 160 -12.07 1.20 12.90
CA LEU A 160 -11.52 2.37 13.57
C LEU A 160 -12.29 3.62 13.09
N SER A 161 -12.50 4.57 13.98
CA SER A 161 -13.18 5.84 13.69
C SER A 161 -12.37 6.98 14.29
N ASP A 162 -11.29 7.33 13.60
CA ASP A 162 -10.27 8.29 14.01
C ASP A 162 -9.68 7.97 15.40
N SER A 163 -9.41 6.68 15.64
CA SER A 163 -8.90 6.15 16.91
C SER A 163 -7.61 5.37 16.74
N GLU A 164 -6.82 5.27 17.80
CA GLU A 164 -5.60 4.45 17.85
C GLU A 164 -5.81 3.14 18.64
N LEU A 165 -5.51 2.00 18.02
CA LEU A 165 -5.34 0.73 18.71
C LEU A 165 -3.85 0.48 18.95
N THR A 166 -3.40 0.64 20.19
CA THR A 166 -2.01 0.41 20.58
C THR A 166 -1.82 -1.00 21.14
N LEU A 167 -0.88 -1.75 20.59
CA LEU A 167 -0.40 -2.99 21.20
C LEU A 167 0.85 -2.66 22.01
N ALA A 168 0.64 -2.21 23.25
CA ALA A 168 1.63 -1.59 24.12
C ALA A 168 2.42 -2.62 24.93
N HIS A 169 3.75 -2.53 24.91
CA HIS A 169 4.61 -3.44 25.64
C HIS A 169 5.38 -2.71 26.75
N ALA A 170 5.21 -3.15 28.00
CA ALA A 170 6.02 -2.65 29.10
C ALA A 170 7.43 -3.26 29.06
N ASP A 171 8.44 -2.47 29.44
CA ASP A 171 9.87 -2.79 29.29
C ASP A 171 10.28 -4.16 29.85
N ASP A 172 9.66 -4.58 30.96
CA ASP A 172 10.04 -5.77 31.74
C ASP A 172 9.01 -6.92 31.69
N VAL A 173 8.01 -6.86 30.80
CA VAL A 173 6.96 -7.89 30.70
C VAL A 173 7.33 -8.94 29.65
N GLN A 174 7.15 -10.22 29.99
CA GLN A 174 7.31 -11.35 29.06
C GLN A 174 5.97 -11.75 28.46
N GLY A 175 5.94 -11.96 27.15
CA GLY A 175 4.82 -12.51 26.41
C GLY A 175 4.45 -11.65 25.21
N TRP A 176 3.48 -12.09 24.41
CA TRP A 176 3.10 -11.41 23.18
C TRP A 176 1.75 -10.73 23.38
N ASN A 177 1.61 -9.48 22.96
CA ASN A 177 0.29 -8.91 22.77
C ASN A 177 -0.17 -9.25 21.37
N ASN A 178 -1.36 -9.82 21.23
CA ASN A 178 -1.86 -10.24 19.94
C ASN A 178 -3.29 -9.73 19.70
N VAL A 179 -3.58 -9.29 18.49
CA VAL A 179 -4.94 -9.14 18.00
C VAL A 179 -5.18 -10.22 16.96
N ASP A 180 -5.97 -11.23 17.32
CA ASP A 180 -6.27 -12.39 16.50
C ASP A 180 -7.62 -12.23 15.79
N PHE A 181 -7.59 -12.07 14.47
CA PHE A 181 -8.77 -11.95 13.61
C PHE A 181 -9.33 -13.31 13.14
N GLY A 182 -8.71 -14.43 13.53
CA GLY A 182 -9.13 -15.77 13.13
C GLY A 182 -8.98 -16.02 11.63
N LEU A 183 -9.99 -16.64 11.01
CA LEU A 183 -9.89 -17.09 9.61
C LEU A 183 -9.88 -15.94 8.60
N ARG A 184 -10.74 -14.93 8.79
CA ARG A 184 -10.91 -13.81 7.86
C ARG A 184 -11.09 -12.53 8.65
N GLY A 185 -10.03 -11.73 8.67
CA GLY A 185 -9.96 -10.44 9.33
C GLY A 185 -9.99 -9.28 8.36
N ARG A 186 -10.58 -8.17 8.81
CA ARG A 186 -10.43 -6.88 8.14
C ARG A 186 -10.38 -5.77 9.17
N ILE A 187 -9.50 -4.81 8.93
CA ILE A 187 -9.47 -3.53 9.65
C ILE A 187 -10.03 -2.48 8.70
N VAL A 188 -11.07 -1.78 9.13
CA VAL A 188 -11.85 -0.84 8.29
C VAL A 188 -11.97 0.53 8.95
N GLY A 189 -12.48 1.51 8.20
CA GLY A 189 -12.66 2.88 8.69
C GLY A 189 -11.35 3.66 8.66
N SER A 190 -11.20 4.62 9.56
CA SER A 190 -10.04 5.51 9.65
C SER A 190 -9.38 5.41 11.02
N GLY A 191 -8.06 5.34 11.06
CA GLY A 191 -7.31 5.31 12.33
C GLY A 191 -6.00 4.54 12.24
N THR A 192 -5.34 4.40 13.39
CA THR A 192 -3.99 3.85 13.47
C THR A 192 -3.96 2.60 14.33
N VAL A 193 -3.20 1.61 13.91
CA VAL A 193 -2.74 0.50 14.76
C VAL A 193 -1.26 0.72 15.05
N LEU A 194 -0.94 0.96 16.31
CA LEU A 194 0.44 1.16 16.77
C LEU A 194 0.99 -0.15 17.33
N LEU A 195 2.00 -0.70 16.67
CA LEU A 195 2.77 -1.84 17.14
C LEU A 195 4.00 -1.36 17.93
N THR A 196 4.22 -1.94 19.10
CA THR A 196 5.39 -1.61 19.93
C THR A 196 6.19 -2.86 20.29
N THR A 197 7.44 -2.66 20.68
CA THR A 197 8.33 -3.69 21.22
C THR A 197 8.83 -3.28 22.61
N ASN A 198 9.35 -4.22 23.38
CA ASN A 198 10.06 -3.94 24.64
C ASN A 198 11.54 -4.31 24.60
N ASN A 199 12.25 -3.99 25.70
CA ASN A 199 13.68 -4.28 25.87
C ASN A 199 14.03 -5.77 25.92
N LEU A 200 13.02 -6.65 26.02
CA LEU A 200 13.18 -8.10 25.98
C LEU A 200 12.98 -8.69 24.58
N GLY A 201 12.62 -7.86 23.58
CA GLY A 201 12.37 -8.31 22.22
C GLY A 201 11.01 -8.99 22.04
N TYR A 202 10.03 -8.70 22.89
CA TYR A 202 8.63 -9.06 22.64
C TYR A 202 7.93 -7.92 21.92
N TYR A 203 7.10 -8.24 20.94
CA TYR A 203 6.40 -7.27 20.11
C TYR A 203 4.87 -7.41 20.19
N GLY A 204 4.17 -6.35 19.84
CA GLY A 204 2.76 -6.40 19.44
C GLY A 204 2.61 -7.12 18.10
N SER A 205 1.59 -7.97 17.99
CA SER A 205 1.30 -8.79 16.82
C SER A 205 -0.14 -8.66 16.35
N LEU A 206 -0.34 -8.67 15.04
CA LEU A 206 -1.63 -8.96 14.42
C LEU A 206 -1.57 -10.35 13.82
N SER A 207 -2.61 -11.18 14.02
CA SER A 207 -2.67 -12.52 13.44
C SER A 207 -4.00 -12.83 12.76
N ALA A 208 -3.96 -13.53 11.64
CA ALA A 208 -5.13 -14.06 10.94
C ALA A 208 -4.73 -15.21 10.00
N THR A 209 -5.69 -15.92 9.39
CA THR A 209 -5.40 -16.66 8.15
C THR A 209 -5.38 -15.69 6.98
N GLU A 210 -6.47 -14.96 6.76
CA GLU A 210 -6.55 -13.87 5.79
C GLU A 210 -6.77 -12.54 6.52
N LEU A 211 -5.96 -11.51 6.24
CA LEU A 211 -6.13 -10.16 6.79
C LEU A 211 -6.16 -9.12 5.66
N THR A 212 -7.13 -8.22 5.69
CA THR A 212 -7.18 -7.04 4.81
C THR A 212 -7.14 -5.75 5.61
N ILE A 213 -6.28 -4.82 5.20
CA ILE A 213 -6.15 -3.47 5.75
C ILE A 213 -6.76 -2.48 4.74
N ASP A 214 -7.74 -1.68 5.17
CA ASP A 214 -8.43 -0.74 4.29
C ASP A 214 -7.67 0.57 4.02
N PRO A 215 -8.04 1.32 2.96
CA PRO A 215 -7.30 2.50 2.51
C PRO A 215 -7.03 3.60 3.54
N GLU A 216 -7.93 3.81 4.50
CA GLU A 216 -7.79 4.88 5.51
C GLU A 216 -7.23 4.36 6.84
N VAL A 217 -6.77 3.11 6.88
CA VAL A 217 -6.12 2.51 8.04
C VAL A 217 -4.60 2.63 7.91
N GLU A 218 -3.97 3.08 8.99
CA GLU A 218 -2.52 3.08 9.15
C GLU A 218 -2.09 2.00 10.15
N ILE A 219 -1.03 1.27 9.83
CA ILE A 219 -0.29 0.44 10.80
C ILE A 219 1.11 1.02 10.91
N ARG A 220 1.61 1.25 12.13
CA ARG A 220 2.96 1.80 12.32
C ARG A 220 3.71 1.26 13.53
N GLY A 221 4.99 1.57 13.63
CA GLY A 221 5.84 1.21 14.75
C GLY A 221 6.77 0.04 14.45
N THR A 222 6.85 -0.90 15.40
CA THR A 222 7.63 -2.13 15.30
C THR A 222 6.86 -3.29 15.90
N GLY A 223 6.80 -4.41 15.19
CA GLY A 223 6.02 -5.56 15.61
C GLY A 223 5.92 -6.64 14.55
N SER A 224 4.88 -7.45 14.61
CA SER A 224 4.63 -8.47 13.60
C SER A 224 3.20 -8.50 13.06
N ILE A 225 3.07 -8.92 11.80
CA ILE A 225 1.81 -9.28 11.15
C ILE A 225 1.98 -10.72 10.66
N SER A 226 1.31 -11.66 11.32
CA SER A 226 1.45 -13.10 11.04
C SER A 226 0.18 -13.61 10.38
N THR A 227 0.25 -13.87 9.07
CA THR A 227 -0.91 -14.28 8.28
C THR A 227 -0.59 -15.45 7.34
N THR A 228 -1.60 -16.06 6.72
CA THR A 228 -1.37 -16.85 5.50
C THR A 228 -1.40 -15.92 4.28
N SER A 229 -2.39 -15.03 4.23
CA SER A 229 -2.53 -14.02 3.19
C SER A 229 -2.82 -12.64 3.80
N LEU A 230 -1.96 -11.67 3.46
CA LEU A 230 -2.13 -10.27 3.81
C LEU A 230 -2.47 -9.46 2.57
N VAL A 231 -3.48 -8.58 2.67
CA VAL A 231 -3.78 -7.57 1.66
C VAL A 231 -3.70 -6.18 2.31
N ASN A 232 -2.72 -5.38 1.92
CA ASN A 232 -2.63 -3.98 2.33
C ASN A 232 -3.25 -3.08 1.27
N ARG A 233 -4.26 -2.29 1.63
CA ARG A 233 -4.77 -1.18 0.80
C ARG A 233 -4.57 0.19 1.46
N GLY A 234 -4.18 0.19 2.74
CA GLY A 234 -3.91 1.38 3.54
C GLY A 234 -2.43 1.72 3.56
N THR A 235 -1.95 2.19 4.71
CA THR A 235 -0.54 2.56 4.91
C THR A 235 0.09 1.70 5.99
N ILE A 236 1.25 1.09 5.72
CA ILE A 236 2.08 0.42 6.73
C ILE A 236 3.41 1.17 6.84
N ILE A 237 3.80 1.56 8.06
CA ILE A 237 4.98 2.41 8.31
C ILE A 237 5.90 1.72 9.31
N SER A 238 7.11 1.35 8.91
CA SER A 238 8.18 1.11 9.87
C SER A 238 8.82 2.46 10.19
N ASP A 239 8.83 2.85 11.47
CA ASP A 239 9.30 4.17 11.91
C ASP A 239 10.06 4.15 13.24
N VAL A 240 10.51 2.97 13.65
CA VAL A 240 11.37 2.79 14.84
C VAL A 240 12.79 2.49 14.36
N PRO A 241 13.78 3.38 14.62
CA PRO A 241 15.15 3.17 14.21
C PRO A 241 15.73 1.86 14.76
N LEU A 242 16.51 1.17 13.93
CA LEU A 242 17.14 -0.14 14.18
C LEU A 242 16.14 -1.26 14.52
N ALA A 243 14.86 -1.06 14.22
CA ALA A 243 13.82 -2.04 14.41
C ALA A 243 13.04 -2.27 13.11
N ALA A 244 12.17 -3.28 13.13
CA ALA A 244 11.41 -3.69 11.96
C ALA A 244 9.92 -3.87 12.23
N ILE A 245 9.12 -3.71 11.17
CA ILE A 245 7.84 -4.42 11.06
C ILE A 245 8.11 -5.74 10.35
N ASN A 246 7.73 -6.84 10.99
CA ASN A 246 7.91 -8.20 10.49
C ASN A 246 6.59 -8.68 9.89
N VAL A 247 6.57 -9.08 8.64
CA VAL A 247 5.41 -9.72 8.01
C VAL A 247 5.76 -11.17 7.75
N HIS A 248 4.97 -12.08 8.28
CA HIS A 248 5.13 -13.52 8.08
C HIS A 248 3.91 -14.07 7.37
N GLY A 249 4.12 -14.95 6.39
CA GLY A 249 3.04 -15.67 5.75
C GLY A 249 3.42 -16.35 4.45
N GLU A 250 2.39 -16.70 3.67
CA GLU A 250 2.60 -17.24 2.34
C GLU A 250 2.57 -16.11 1.30
N THR A 251 1.56 -15.24 1.36
CA THR A 251 1.37 -14.17 0.38
C THR A 251 1.09 -12.81 1.04
N PHE A 252 1.70 -11.77 0.50
CA PHE A 252 1.42 -10.38 0.84
C PHE A 252 1.19 -9.58 -0.43
N THR A 253 -0.07 -9.19 -0.67
CA THR A 253 -0.44 -8.27 -1.73
C THR A 253 -0.47 -6.85 -1.21
N ASN A 254 0.32 -5.97 -1.81
CA ASN A 254 0.27 -4.53 -1.54
C ASN A 254 -0.48 -3.81 -2.68
N SER A 255 -1.49 -3.04 -2.29
CA SER A 255 -2.29 -2.10 -3.10
C SER A 255 -2.48 -0.77 -2.38
N GLY A 256 -1.56 -0.48 -1.45
CA GLY A 256 -1.51 0.75 -0.69
C GLY A 256 -0.07 1.23 -0.57
N THR A 257 0.24 1.91 0.54
CA THR A 257 1.57 2.48 0.79
C THR A 257 2.33 1.69 1.84
N MET A 258 3.62 1.46 1.61
CA MET A 258 4.56 1.02 2.64
C MET A 258 5.67 2.05 2.78
N ILE A 259 5.98 2.47 4.02
CA ILE A 259 6.98 3.51 4.30
C ILE A 259 8.01 2.94 5.26
N ALA A 260 9.25 2.79 4.79
CA ALA A 260 10.39 2.55 5.66
C ALA A 260 11.04 3.91 5.94
N ARG A 261 10.90 4.40 7.17
CA ARG A 261 11.58 5.63 7.61
C ARG A 261 13.09 5.40 7.72
N ALA A 262 13.87 6.48 7.68
CA ALA A 262 15.33 6.39 7.79
C ALA A 262 15.75 5.58 9.03
N GLY A 263 16.63 4.60 8.83
CA GLY A 263 17.12 3.70 9.87
C GLY A 263 16.15 2.62 10.37
N SER A 264 14.94 2.53 9.82
CA SER A 264 13.99 1.46 10.11
C SER A 264 13.90 0.46 8.96
N SER A 265 13.22 -0.67 9.17
CA SER A 265 13.10 -1.71 8.15
C SER A 265 11.77 -2.45 8.11
N PHE A 266 11.44 -2.98 6.94
CA PHE A 266 10.53 -4.10 6.82
C PHE A 266 11.31 -5.40 6.73
N TYR A 267 10.83 -6.43 7.42
CA TYR A 267 11.27 -7.81 7.23
C TYR A 267 10.07 -8.64 6.75
N LEU A 268 10.08 -9.04 5.49
CA LEU A 268 8.97 -9.71 4.81
C LEU A 268 9.37 -11.15 4.51
N ASP A 269 8.86 -12.08 5.32
CA ASP A 269 9.00 -13.53 5.14
C ASP A 269 7.71 -14.09 4.54
N THR A 270 7.48 -13.73 3.28
CA THR A 270 6.27 -13.98 2.49
C THR A 270 6.52 -13.63 1.04
N ASP A 271 5.83 -14.28 0.09
CA ASP A 271 5.84 -13.84 -1.31
C ASP A 271 5.13 -12.49 -1.43
N VAL A 272 5.77 -11.50 -2.03
CA VAL A 272 5.27 -10.12 -2.14
C VAL A 272 4.75 -9.86 -3.55
N VAL A 273 3.51 -9.38 -3.66
CA VAL A 273 2.92 -8.93 -4.91
C VAL A 273 2.60 -7.46 -4.80
N LEU A 274 3.36 -6.62 -5.52
CA LEU A 274 3.01 -5.23 -5.71
C LEU A 274 1.98 -5.15 -6.84
N THR A 275 0.92 -4.40 -6.62
CA THR A 275 -0.04 -3.99 -7.66
C THR A 275 0.30 -2.61 -8.20
N SER A 276 -0.36 -2.19 -9.29
CA SER A 276 -0.18 -0.86 -9.88
C SER A 276 -0.54 0.32 -8.97
N GLU A 277 -1.32 0.07 -7.90
CA GLU A 277 -1.64 1.06 -6.86
C GLU A 277 -0.57 1.12 -5.75
N SER A 278 0.41 0.21 -5.75
CA SER A 278 1.45 0.15 -4.73
C SER A 278 2.32 1.40 -4.73
N THR A 279 2.66 1.86 -3.53
CA THR A 279 3.78 2.78 -3.32
C THR A 279 4.69 2.22 -2.24
N LEU A 280 5.96 1.99 -2.57
CA LEU A 280 7.01 1.73 -1.58
C LEU A 280 7.82 3.00 -1.38
N ILE A 281 8.00 3.45 -0.14
CA ILE A 281 8.77 4.64 0.19
C ILE A 281 9.97 4.23 1.04
N SER A 282 11.17 4.57 0.56
CA SER A 282 12.41 4.53 1.34
C SER A 282 12.83 5.97 1.64
N GLU A 283 12.82 6.35 2.91
CA GLU A 283 13.41 7.62 3.31
C GLU A 283 14.93 7.51 3.33
N ILE A 284 15.62 8.62 3.06
CA ILE A 284 17.07 8.72 3.13
C ILE A 284 17.49 10.05 3.77
N GLU A 285 18.38 9.99 4.76
CA GLU A 285 18.90 11.18 5.46
C GLU A 285 20.44 11.27 5.49
N GLY A 286 21.13 10.31 4.90
CA GLY A 286 22.57 10.19 4.91
C GLY A 286 23.08 9.11 3.95
N THR A 287 24.33 8.68 4.14
CA THR A 287 25.01 7.76 3.21
C THR A 287 25.38 6.41 3.83
N GLU A 288 25.25 6.27 5.15
CA GLU A 288 25.51 5.00 5.85
C GLU A 288 24.31 4.05 5.68
N PRO A 289 24.49 2.72 5.83
CA PRO A 289 23.43 1.73 5.68
C PRO A 289 22.19 1.97 6.58
N ASP A 290 22.41 2.56 7.75
CA ASP A 290 21.36 2.86 8.73
C ASP A 290 20.72 4.25 8.51
N ASP A 291 21.14 5.01 7.49
CA ASP A 291 20.60 6.34 7.19
C ASP A 291 19.42 6.29 6.20
N PHE A 292 18.99 5.10 5.78
CA PHE A 292 17.84 4.93 4.89
C PHE A 292 16.89 3.82 5.34
N GLY A 293 15.65 3.89 4.88
CA GLY A 293 14.63 2.89 5.13
C GLY A 293 14.82 1.66 4.24
N ASN A 294 14.78 0.47 4.85
CA ASN A 294 15.11 -0.79 4.17
C ASN A 294 13.90 -1.73 4.06
N PHE A 295 13.84 -2.50 2.97
CA PHE A 295 12.91 -3.61 2.77
C PHE A 295 13.70 -4.91 2.57
N GLY A 296 13.72 -5.76 3.59
CA GLY A 296 14.27 -7.11 3.50
C GLY A 296 13.18 -8.11 3.17
N ILE A 297 13.28 -8.79 2.04
CA ILE A 297 12.30 -9.78 1.57
C ILE A 297 13.01 -11.12 1.46
N THR A 298 12.60 -12.12 2.24
CA THR A 298 13.25 -13.44 2.23
C THR A 298 12.66 -14.40 1.20
N SER A 299 11.61 -13.99 0.49
CA SER A 299 10.94 -14.76 -0.56
C SER A 299 10.91 -13.99 -1.90
N ASP A 300 10.02 -14.39 -2.81
CA ASP A 300 9.92 -13.79 -4.15
C ASP A 300 9.11 -12.47 -4.10
N ILE A 301 9.49 -11.50 -4.94
CA ILE A 301 8.70 -10.28 -5.16
C ILE A 301 8.32 -10.10 -6.64
N GLN A 302 7.07 -9.73 -6.88
CA GLN A 302 6.59 -9.21 -8.16
C GLN A 302 6.47 -7.68 -8.07
N PHE A 303 7.27 -6.96 -8.87
CA PHE A 303 7.31 -5.51 -8.93
C PHE A 303 6.24 -4.93 -9.85
N ASP A 304 5.59 -3.86 -9.38
CA ASP A 304 4.65 -2.97 -10.07
C ASP A 304 4.55 -1.68 -9.24
N GLY A 305 3.75 -0.71 -9.69
CA GLY A 305 3.47 0.52 -8.94
C GLY A 305 4.68 1.45 -8.85
N THR A 306 4.80 2.18 -7.74
CA THR A 306 5.81 3.24 -7.56
C THR A 306 6.82 2.89 -6.48
N LEU A 307 8.12 3.05 -6.79
CA LEU A 307 9.17 3.20 -5.79
C LEU A 307 9.41 4.69 -5.56
N ALA A 308 9.32 5.17 -4.33
CA ALA A 308 9.61 6.54 -3.96
C ALA A 308 10.83 6.62 -3.03
N ILE A 309 11.72 7.54 -3.33
CA ILE A 309 12.88 7.88 -2.50
C ILE A 309 12.63 9.25 -1.91
N ASP A 310 12.43 9.30 -0.59
CA ASP A 310 12.12 10.52 0.12
C ASP A 310 13.36 11.04 0.86
N ALA A 311 14.05 12.00 0.25
CA ALA A 311 15.21 12.64 0.87
C ALA A 311 14.74 13.66 1.92
N ILE A 312 14.98 13.36 3.18
CA ILE A 312 14.50 14.15 4.32
C ILE A 312 15.60 15.03 4.92
N ASN A 313 15.24 15.91 5.85
CA ASN A 313 16.19 16.74 6.61
C ASN A 313 17.13 17.62 5.73
N GLY A 314 16.73 17.88 4.48
CA GLY A 314 17.53 18.63 3.50
C GLY A 314 18.71 17.84 2.93
N PHE A 315 18.76 16.52 3.15
CA PHE A 315 19.77 15.66 2.56
C PHE A 315 19.63 15.63 1.03
N THR A 316 20.76 15.63 0.33
CA THR A 316 20.81 15.53 -1.13
C THR A 316 22.01 14.68 -1.49
N PRO A 317 21.81 13.40 -1.86
CA PRO A 317 22.89 12.52 -2.28
C PRO A 317 23.67 13.10 -3.47
N ASP A 318 24.98 12.90 -3.48
CA ASP A 318 25.84 13.26 -4.62
C ASP A 318 25.47 12.44 -5.88
N VAL A 319 25.72 12.99 -7.08
CA VAL A 319 25.51 12.26 -8.34
C VAL A 319 26.38 11.01 -8.34
N GLY A 320 25.78 9.87 -8.72
CA GLY A 320 26.43 8.57 -8.70
C GLY A 320 26.43 7.88 -7.33
N TYR A 321 25.88 8.52 -6.28
CA TYR A 321 25.63 7.81 -5.03
C TYR A 321 24.58 6.73 -5.25
N SER A 322 24.92 5.50 -4.90
CA SER A 322 24.02 4.35 -4.98
C SER A 322 23.81 3.68 -3.63
N PHE A 323 22.61 3.16 -3.43
CA PHE A 323 22.19 2.42 -2.24
C PHE A 323 21.17 1.33 -2.61
N MET A 324 20.95 0.39 -1.70
CA MET A 324 20.12 -0.80 -1.94
C MET A 324 18.96 -0.83 -0.94
N PRO A 325 17.85 -0.11 -1.20
CA PRO A 325 16.72 -0.06 -0.27
C PRO A 325 15.93 -1.37 -0.20
N ILE A 326 16.10 -2.27 -1.17
CA ILE A 326 15.40 -3.57 -1.21
C ILE A 326 16.42 -4.69 -1.37
N MET A 327 16.41 -5.62 -0.43
CA MET A 327 17.11 -6.90 -0.52
C MET A 327 16.06 -8.00 -0.67
N MET A 328 16.26 -8.94 -1.59
CA MET A 328 15.28 -9.97 -1.93
C MET A 328 15.92 -11.33 -2.24
N SER A 329 15.15 -12.42 -2.19
CA SER A 329 15.60 -13.73 -2.67
C SER A 329 15.50 -13.86 -4.18
N SER A 330 14.40 -13.38 -4.77
CA SER A 330 14.27 -13.24 -6.22
C SER A 330 13.20 -12.19 -6.56
N GLY A 331 13.27 -11.61 -7.76
CA GLY A 331 12.37 -10.57 -8.22
C GLY A 331 11.95 -10.74 -9.67
N SER A 332 10.74 -10.30 -10.00
CA SER A 332 10.23 -10.25 -11.38
C SER A 332 9.38 -9.00 -11.61
N GLY A 333 9.23 -8.56 -12.87
CA GLY A 333 8.52 -7.33 -13.19
C GLY A 333 9.40 -6.08 -13.05
N SER A 334 8.76 -4.90 -13.04
CA SER A 334 9.43 -3.60 -12.91
C SER A 334 8.53 -2.61 -12.20
N PHE A 335 9.11 -1.59 -11.56
CA PHE A 335 8.31 -0.46 -11.07
C PHE A 335 7.79 0.34 -12.26
N ALA A 336 6.51 0.70 -12.24
CA ALA A 336 5.90 1.57 -13.23
C ALA A 336 6.42 3.02 -13.12
N ALA A 337 6.86 3.44 -11.93
CA ALA A 337 7.40 4.77 -11.68
C ALA A 337 8.44 4.79 -10.53
N VAL A 338 9.36 5.76 -10.61
CA VAL A 338 10.40 6.02 -9.58
C VAL A 338 10.39 7.48 -9.13
N ASN A 339 9.84 7.80 -7.97
CA ASN A 339 9.66 9.18 -7.51
C ASN A 339 10.74 9.62 -6.50
N GLY A 340 11.64 10.53 -6.90
CA GLY A 340 12.66 11.12 -6.01
C GLY A 340 12.35 12.51 -5.47
N GLY A 341 11.10 12.99 -5.58
CA GLY A 341 10.75 14.37 -5.25
C GLY A 341 11.46 15.37 -6.19
N SER A 342 12.33 16.22 -5.66
CA SER A 342 13.14 17.17 -6.44
C SER A 342 14.43 16.56 -7.01
N LEU A 343 14.71 15.29 -6.73
CA LEU A 343 15.91 14.58 -7.19
C LEU A 343 15.52 13.52 -8.23
N ALA A 344 16.47 13.18 -9.10
CA ALA A 344 16.35 12.07 -10.03
C ALA A 344 17.12 10.85 -9.55
N PHE A 345 16.53 9.68 -9.77
CA PHE A 345 17.11 8.39 -9.46
C PHE A 345 16.86 7.43 -10.61
N SER A 346 17.88 6.62 -10.92
CA SER A 346 17.72 5.40 -11.70
C SER A 346 17.52 4.21 -10.76
N VAL A 347 16.85 3.17 -11.26
CA VAL A 347 16.57 1.93 -10.52
C VAL A 347 16.98 0.75 -11.35
N ALA A 348 17.85 -0.09 -10.79
CA ALA A 348 18.26 -1.36 -11.37
C ALA A 348 17.75 -2.49 -10.49
N ILE A 349 16.95 -3.39 -11.07
CA ILE A 349 16.47 -4.60 -10.40
C ILE A 349 17.49 -5.72 -10.67
N GLY A 350 18.29 -6.04 -9.65
CA GLY A 350 19.24 -7.13 -9.65
C GLY A 350 18.59 -8.48 -9.34
N ALA A 351 19.42 -9.53 -9.23
CA ALA A 351 18.92 -10.87 -8.90
C ALA A 351 18.43 -10.97 -7.44
N ASN A 352 19.06 -10.24 -6.51
CA ASN A 352 18.79 -10.33 -5.08
C ASN A 352 18.65 -8.95 -4.40
N ASP A 353 18.62 -7.88 -5.19
CA ASP A 353 18.59 -6.51 -4.70
C ASP A 353 17.93 -5.57 -5.71
N VAL A 354 17.43 -4.45 -5.22
CA VAL A 354 17.13 -3.28 -6.05
C VAL A 354 18.16 -2.21 -5.70
N THR A 355 18.98 -1.86 -6.67
CA THR A 355 19.94 -0.76 -6.56
C THR A 355 19.30 0.53 -7.07
N VAL A 356 19.42 1.59 -6.28
CA VAL A 356 18.96 2.93 -6.61
C VAL A 356 20.19 3.83 -6.69
N GLU A 357 20.33 4.57 -7.78
CA GLU A 357 21.45 5.50 -7.97
C GLU A 357 20.91 6.90 -8.22
N ARG A 358 21.46 7.89 -7.52
CA ARG A 358 21.15 9.30 -7.79
C ARG A 358 21.77 9.69 -9.13
N THR A 359 20.93 10.17 -10.04
CA THR A 359 21.36 10.67 -11.35
C THR A 359 21.38 12.20 -11.40
N ALA A 360 22.11 12.74 -12.37
CA ALA A 360 21.95 14.12 -12.79
C ALA A 360 20.95 14.18 -13.94
N GLY A 361 20.11 15.22 -14.02
CA GLY A 361 19.42 15.53 -15.27
C GLY A 361 20.32 16.34 -16.22
N LEU A 362 19.79 16.74 -17.37
CA LEU A 362 20.55 17.49 -18.37
C LEU A 362 21.04 18.85 -17.87
N MET A 363 22.31 19.17 -18.14
CA MET A 363 22.98 20.41 -17.71
C MET A 363 23.33 21.36 -18.88
N LEU A 364 23.33 22.66 -18.63
CA LEU A 364 23.82 23.67 -19.57
C LEU A 364 25.36 23.60 -19.67
N PHE A 365 25.87 23.39 -20.89
CA PHE A 365 27.30 23.39 -21.14
C PHE A 365 27.87 24.82 -21.19
N GLY A 366 28.89 25.09 -20.37
CA GLY A 366 29.61 26.37 -20.35
C GLY A 366 28.82 27.48 -19.64
N ALA A 367 28.79 27.45 -18.31
CA ALA A 367 28.18 28.52 -17.51
C ALA A 367 28.95 29.85 -17.69
N GLY A 368 28.39 30.75 -18.51
CA GLY A 368 29.07 31.97 -18.95
C GLY A 368 28.13 33.13 -19.23
N GLY A 369 27.35 33.55 -18.23
CA GLY A 369 26.68 34.85 -18.19
C GLY A 369 25.26 34.88 -18.75
N ALA A 370 24.31 34.30 -18.02
CA ALA A 370 22.90 34.61 -18.18
C ALA A 370 22.67 36.12 -18.05
N THR A 371 22.11 36.74 -19.09
CA THR A 371 21.45 38.04 -18.96
C THR A 371 19.99 37.77 -18.60
N SER A 372 19.53 38.36 -17.50
CA SER A 372 18.23 38.12 -16.83
C SER A 372 17.00 38.59 -17.62
N THR A 373 16.97 38.38 -18.95
CA THR A 373 15.91 38.82 -19.86
C THR A 373 15.48 37.73 -20.84
N ALA A 374 15.91 36.47 -20.67
CA ALA A 374 15.40 35.36 -21.46
C ALA A 374 13.91 35.16 -21.16
N SER A 375 13.11 34.92 -22.21
CA SER A 375 11.69 34.63 -22.04
C SER A 375 11.52 33.21 -21.53
N GLU A 376 10.64 33.02 -20.56
CA GLU A 376 10.23 31.70 -20.12
C GLU A 376 9.59 30.92 -21.27
N VAL A 377 9.79 29.60 -21.30
CA VAL A 377 9.09 28.71 -22.24
C VAL A 377 7.60 28.65 -21.90
N ALA A 378 6.74 28.76 -22.92
CA ALA A 378 5.31 28.61 -22.74
C ALA A 378 4.90 27.13 -22.76
N ALA A 379 3.94 26.74 -21.91
CA ALA A 379 3.44 25.36 -21.88
C ALA A 379 2.91 24.87 -23.24
N GLY A 380 2.31 25.75 -24.04
CA GLY A 380 1.86 25.41 -25.40
C GLY A 380 3.00 25.13 -26.37
N ASP A 381 4.12 25.86 -26.23
CA ASP A 381 5.33 25.62 -27.03
C ASP A 381 5.98 24.28 -26.64
N LEU A 382 6.08 24.00 -25.34
CA LEU A 382 6.59 22.71 -24.84
C LEU A 382 5.76 21.54 -25.37
N ALA A 383 4.44 21.62 -25.33
CA ALA A 383 3.56 20.55 -25.83
C ALA A 383 3.79 20.25 -27.33
N ILE A 384 4.03 21.27 -28.16
CA ILE A 384 4.35 21.10 -29.58
C ILE A 384 5.70 20.39 -29.76
N ILE A 385 6.71 20.78 -28.97
CA ILE A 385 8.03 20.17 -29.03
C ILE A 385 8.01 18.71 -28.55
N VAL A 386 7.25 18.41 -27.50
CA VAL A 386 7.05 17.03 -27.01
C VAL A 386 6.45 16.14 -28.09
N GLU A 387 5.34 16.56 -28.70
CA GLU A 387 4.73 15.76 -29.77
C GLU A 387 5.69 15.62 -30.96
N SER A 388 6.47 16.66 -31.29
CA SER A 388 7.45 16.61 -32.37
C SER A 388 8.62 15.65 -32.08
N ALA A 389 9.10 15.59 -30.83
CA ALA A 389 10.12 14.64 -30.40
C ALA A 389 9.64 13.19 -30.56
N ILE A 390 8.42 12.91 -30.10
CA ILE A 390 7.81 11.59 -30.20
C ILE A 390 7.54 11.22 -31.68
N GLU A 391 7.00 12.16 -32.47
CA GLU A 391 6.74 11.94 -33.90
C GLU A 391 8.03 11.66 -34.67
N ARG A 392 9.13 12.34 -34.34
CA ARG A 392 10.42 12.12 -34.99
C ARG A 392 10.90 10.67 -34.84
N TRP A 393 10.90 10.12 -33.63
CA TRP A 393 11.26 8.72 -33.41
C TRP A 393 10.25 7.72 -33.99
N TRP A 394 8.97 8.10 -34.04
CA TRP A 394 7.93 7.32 -34.71
C TRP A 394 8.15 7.23 -36.22
N GLU A 395 8.42 8.35 -36.91
CA GLU A 395 8.69 8.39 -38.36
C GLU A 395 9.99 7.64 -38.71
N GLU A 396 10.96 7.62 -37.81
CA GLU A 396 12.19 6.83 -37.93
C GLU A 396 11.98 5.32 -37.69
N GLY A 397 10.78 4.90 -37.27
CA GLY A 397 10.43 3.50 -37.02
C GLY A 397 11.03 2.94 -35.72
N ARG A 398 11.38 3.81 -34.77
CA ARG A 398 11.99 3.43 -33.48
C ARG A 398 10.96 3.08 -32.39
N LEU A 399 9.71 3.51 -32.56
CA LEU A 399 8.63 3.31 -31.59
C LEU A 399 7.51 2.42 -32.16
N THR A 400 6.92 1.57 -31.32
CA THR A 400 5.62 0.92 -31.59
C THR A 400 4.45 1.86 -31.27
N ALA A 401 3.24 1.49 -31.71
CA ALA A 401 2.05 2.32 -31.48
C ALA A 401 1.72 2.45 -29.98
N GLU A 402 1.96 1.37 -29.24
CA GLU A 402 1.79 1.30 -27.79
C GLU A 402 2.82 2.19 -27.09
N GLN A 403 4.10 2.10 -27.47
CA GLN A 403 5.17 2.94 -26.91
C GLN A 403 4.93 4.42 -27.19
N ARG A 404 4.49 4.76 -28.41
CA ARG A 404 4.09 6.12 -28.76
C ARG A 404 2.98 6.63 -27.84
N THR A 405 1.94 5.83 -27.64
CA THR A 405 0.80 6.19 -26.77
C THR A 405 1.26 6.39 -25.31
N MET A 406 2.17 5.54 -24.84
CA MET A 406 2.76 5.65 -23.51
C MET A 406 3.55 6.95 -23.34
N LEU A 407 4.43 7.30 -24.28
CA LEU A 407 5.19 8.55 -24.22
C LEU A 407 4.29 9.79 -24.29
N GLN A 408 3.20 9.73 -25.06
CA GLN A 408 2.19 10.81 -25.14
C GLN A 408 1.39 10.99 -23.84
N ALA A 409 1.34 9.98 -22.98
CA ALA A 409 0.69 10.05 -21.67
C ALA A 409 1.59 10.61 -20.57
N LEU A 410 2.88 10.84 -20.84
CA LEU A 410 3.81 11.41 -19.88
C LEU A 410 3.44 12.83 -19.49
N SER A 411 3.56 13.12 -18.21
CA SER A 411 3.37 14.49 -17.69
C SER A 411 4.62 15.32 -17.91
N PHE A 412 4.42 16.57 -18.33
CA PHE A 412 5.49 17.56 -18.47
C PHE A 412 5.17 18.77 -17.60
N SER A 413 6.17 19.30 -16.91
CA SER A 413 6.03 20.50 -16.09
C SER A 413 7.18 21.46 -16.31
N ILE A 414 6.88 22.76 -16.22
CA ILE A 414 7.86 23.83 -16.31
C ILE A 414 8.09 24.36 -14.90
N VAL A 415 9.35 24.41 -14.47
CA VAL A 415 9.76 24.90 -13.14
C VAL A 415 10.95 25.84 -13.28
N ASP A 416 11.15 26.71 -12.29
CA ASP A 416 12.37 27.51 -12.17
C ASP A 416 13.38 26.73 -11.31
N PHE A 417 14.47 26.23 -11.92
CA PHE A 417 15.56 25.57 -11.17
C PHE A 417 16.54 26.58 -10.52
N GLY A 418 16.22 27.87 -10.55
CA GLY A 418 16.95 28.94 -9.89
C GLY A 418 18.34 29.15 -10.48
N ALA A 419 19.34 29.37 -9.62
CA ALA A 419 20.71 29.64 -10.04
C ALA A 419 21.51 28.40 -10.49
N SER A 420 20.85 27.25 -10.66
CA SER A 420 21.50 26.02 -11.12
C SER A 420 21.74 26.07 -12.64
N SER A 421 22.64 25.21 -13.14
CA SER A 421 22.80 24.99 -14.59
C SER A 421 21.89 23.86 -15.11
N GLN A 422 20.89 23.43 -14.34
CA GLN A 422 19.98 22.34 -14.71
C GLN A 422 19.04 22.82 -15.82
N LEU A 423 18.94 22.06 -16.91
CA LEU A 423 18.05 22.35 -18.03
C LEU A 423 16.76 21.54 -17.97
N ALA A 424 16.88 20.26 -17.63
CA ALA A 424 15.76 19.33 -17.59
C ALA A 424 16.09 18.14 -16.70
N MET A 425 15.06 17.35 -16.36
CA MET A 425 15.20 16.14 -15.57
C MET A 425 13.98 15.22 -15.70
N ALA A 426 14.20 13.95 -15.99
CA ALA A 426 13.22 12.87 -15.86
C ALA A 426 13.12 12.41 -14.39
N ARG A 427 11.90 12.32 -13.87
CA ARG A 427 11.58 11.74 -12.55
C ARG A 427 10.27 10.96 -12.63
N GLY A 428 9.93 10.15 -11.62
CA GLY A 428 8.74 9.28 -11.61
C GLY A 428 7.37 9.94 -11.64
N GLY A 429 7.31 11.28 -11.74
CA GLY A 429 6.09 12.03 -12.03
C GLY A 429 6.02 12.59 -13.45
N GLY A 430 6.99 12.24 -14.31
CA GLY A 430 7.15 12.80 -15.66
C GLY A 430 8.41 13.64 -15.81
N ILE A 431 8.46 14.43 -16.87
CA ILE A 431 9.64 15.22 -17.24
C ILE A 431 9.46 16.66 -16.77
N VAL A 432 10.51 17.21 -16.18
CA VAL A 432 10.56 18.59 -15.71
C VAL A 432 11.54 19.37 -16.56
N ILE A 433 11.10 20.52 -17.07
CA ILE A 433 11.89 21.43 -17.90
C ILE A 433 12.08 22.73 -17.14
N ASP A 434 13.29 23.27 -17.17
CA ASP A 434 13.57 24.59 -16.63
C ASP A 434 12.78 25.69 -17.38
N ASN A 435 12.36 26.76 -16.71
CA ASN A 435 11.57 27.81 -17.35
C ASN A 435 12.40 28.65 -18.33
N ASP A 436 13.67 28.93 -18.01
CA ASP A 436 14.50 29.88 -18.76
C ASP A 436 15.85 29.33 -19.26
N ALA A 437 16.03 28.01 -19.19
CA ALA A 437 17.21 27.27 -19.63
C ALA A 437 18.49 27.71 -18.89
N ALA A 438 18.42 27.76 -17.56
CA ALA A 438 19.46 28.28 -16.67
C ALA A 438 19.88 29.71 -17.07
N GLY A 439 18.90 30.52 -17.46
CA GLY A 439 19.05 31.89 -17.93
C GLY A 439 19.64 32.07 -19.34
N ALA A 440 19.89 30.99 -20.09
CA ALA A 440 20.37 31.07 -21.48
C ALA A 440 19.21 31.24 -22.49
N GLY A 441 17.98 30.91 -22.09
CA GLY A 441 16.77 30.96 -22.90
C GLY A 441 16.61 29.77 -23.85
N TRP A 442 15.37 29.28 -23.95
CA TRP A 442 15.02 28.19 -24.85
C TRP A 442 14.87 28.65 -26.31
N TYR A 443 15.44 27.87 -27.23
CA TYR A 443 15.09 27.87 -28.63
C TYR A 443 13.91 26.91 -28.84
N VAL A 444 12.74 27.49 -29.07
CA VAL A 444 11.55 26.76 -29.51
C VAL A 444 11.55 26.72 -31.03
N ASP A 445 11.83 25.55 -31.59
CA ASP A 445 11.77 25.31 -33.03
C ASP A 445 10.32 25.30 -33.53
N ARG A 446 10.05 26.08 -34.58
CA ARG A 446 8.72 26.13 -35.21
C ARG A 446 8.53 25.06 -36.28
N THR A 447 9.62 24.45 -36.72
CA THR A 447 9.67 23.38 -37.72
C THR A 447 10.58 22.24 -37.23
N PRO A 448 10.28 21.60 -36.08
CA PRO A 448 11.19 20.69 -35.38
C PRO A 448 11.60 19.45 -36.17
N LEU A 449 10.80 19.06 -37.17
CA LEU A 449 11.07 17.91 -38.05
C LEU A 449 11.94 18.27 -39.29
N ALA A 450 12.18 19.55 -39.55
CA ALA A 450 12.85 20.01 -40.77
C ALA A 450 14.34 20.37 -40.57
N ASP A 451 14.76 20.69 -39.34
CA ASP A 451 16.14 21.05 -38.96
C ASP A 451 16.76 22.22 -39.77
N GLU A 452 15.95 23.10 -40.37
CA GLU A 452 16.40 24.15 -41.30
C GLU A 452 17.34 25.18 -40.65
N GLU A 453 17.27 25.35 -39.34
CA GLU A 453 18.09 26.28 -38.57
C GLU A 453 19.47 25.74 -38.21
N PHE A 454 19.77 24.49 -38.56
CA PHE A 454 20.99 23.81 -38.18
C PHE A 454 21.74 23.27 -39.39
N SER A 455 23.04 23.08 -39.22
CA SER A 455 23.92 22.41 -40.17
C SER A 455 24.85 21.44 -39.44
N THR A 456 25.18 20.33 -40.08
CA THR A 456 26.19 19.41 -39.56
C THR A 456 27.60 19.94 -39.86
N ILE A 457 28.40 20.14 -38.81
CA ILE A 457 29.82 20.46 -38.91
C ILE A 457 30.61 19.37 -38.19
N GLY A 458 31.34 18.56 -38.96
CA GLY A 458 32.01 17.37 -38.43
C GLY A 458 30.97 16.35 -37.95
N ASN A 459 31.00 16.01 -36.67
CA ASN A 459 30.03 15.13 -36.00
C ASN A 459 28.98 15.88 -35.16
N ARG A 460 28.96 17.22 -35.20
CA ARG A 460 28.03 18.04 -34.40
C ARG A 460 27.00 18.70 -35.31
N VAL A 461 25.78 18.85 -34.80
CA VAL A 461 24.72 19.62 -35.44
C VAL A 461 24.63 20.97 -34.72
N VAL A 462 24.93 22.04 -35.44
CA VAL A 462 25.07 23.39 -34.87
C VAL A 462 24.20 24.40 -35.61
N ALA A 463 23.73 25.40 -34.89
CA ALA A 463 22.87 26.45 -35.42
C ALA A 463 23.58 27.23 -36.53
N ASN A 464 22.86 27.48 -37.61
CA ASN A 464 23.29 28.30 -38.74
C ASN A 464 23.57 29.74 -38.27
N ALA A 465 24.65 30.35 -38.74
CA ALA A 465 24.99 31.72 -38.37
C ALA A 465 23.84 32.70 -38.67
N GLY A 466 23.42 33.47 -37.66
CA GLY A 466 22.28 34.40 -37.75
C GLY A 466 20.90 33.77 -37.49
N SER A 467 20.83 32.45 -37.25
CA SER A 467 19.64 31.80 -36.71
C SER A 467 19.36 32.27 -35.27
N ALA A 468 18.08 32.28 -34.90
CA ALA A 468 17.66 32.53 -33.52
C ALA A 468 18.08 31.42 -32.53
N ALA A 469 18.57 30.28 -33.04
CA ALA A 469 19.08 29.18 -32.22
C ALA A 469 20.51 29.41 -31.72
N VAL A 470 21.32 30.27 -32.36
CA VAL A 470 22.78 30.38 -32.09
C VAL A 470 23.11 30.68 -30.63
N GLU A 471 22.29 31.48 -29.95
CA GLU A 471 22.53 31.92 -28.57
C GLU A 471 21.57 31.27 -27.56
N ARG A 472 20.79 30.27 -27.98
CA ARG A 472 19.74 29.65 -27.16
C ARG A 472 19.88 28.14 -27.11
N VAL A 473 19.33 27.54 -26.06
CA VAL A 473 19.38 26.09 -25.81
C VAL A 473 18.25 25.40 -26.56
N ASP A 474 18.54 24.35 -27.33
CA ASP A 474 17.54 23.67 -28.14
C ASP A 474 16.56 22.84 -27.29
N LEU A 475 15.29 23.26 -27.23
CA LEU A 475 14.27 22.60 -26.40
C LEU A 475 13.95 21.19 -26.90
N LEU A 476 13.99 20.98 -28.22
CA LEU A 476 13.77 19.65 -28.81
C LEU A 476 14.81 18.65 -28.32
N SER A 477 16.09 19.03 -28.33
CA SER A 477 17.18 18.20 -27.82
C SER A 477 17.00 17.84 -26.34
N ALA A 478 16.63 18.81 -25.49
CA ALA A 478 16.41 18.57 -24.07
C ALA A 478 15.23 17.61 -23.82
N VAL A 479 14.11 17.81 -24.53
CA VAL A 479 12.95 16.92 -24.41
C VAL A 479 13.29 15.50 -24.86
N MET A 480 13.99 15.34 -25.99
CA MET A 480 14.42 14.01 -26.47
C MET A 480 15.38 13.33 -25.49
N HIS A 481 16.28 14.08 -24.88
CA HIS A 481 17.22 13.58 -23.88
C HIS A 481 16.48 13.01 -22.65
N GLU A 482 15.54 13.78 -22.07
CA GLU A 482 14.80 13.32 -20.90
C GLU A 482 13.80 12.19 -21.21
N LEU A 483 13.23 12.17 -22.42
CA LEU A 483 12.43 11.03 -22.87
C LEU A 483 13.28 9.76 -22.92
N ALA A 484 14.52 9.86 -23.40
CA ALA A 484 15.44 8.73 -23.41
C ALA A 484 15.84 8.29 -22.00
N HIS A 485 16.11 9.21 -21.07
CA HIS A 485 16.31 8.85 -19.66
C HIS A 485 15.09 8.17 -19.04
N TRP A 486 13.89 8.65 -19.33
CA TRP A 486 12.65 8.02 -18.86
C TRP A 486 12.49 6.60 -19.41
N LEU A 487 12.95 6.37 -20.64
CA LEU A 487 13.04 5.06 -21.26
C LEU A 487 14.21 4.19 -20.75
N GLY A 488 15.04 4.70 -19.83
CA GLY A 488 16.14 3.95 -19.21
C GLY A 488 17.50 4.10 -19.88
N ALA A 489 17.68 5.09 -20.77
CA ALA A 489 19.01 5.43 -21.30
C ALA A 489 19.90 6.04 -20.22
N GLU A 490 21.19 5.71 -20.25
CA GLU A 490 22.21 6.29 -19.38
C GLU A 490 22.91 7.45 -20.10
N HIS A 491 23.70 8.23 -19.37
CA HIS A 491 24.50 9.25 -20.03
C HIS A 491 25.59 8.62 -20.91
N SER A 492 25.78 9.15 -22.12
CA SER A 492 26.89 8.81 -23.00
C SER A 492 28.14 9.62 -22.62
N ASP A 493 29.33 9.01 -22.76
CA ASP A 493 30.61 9.70 -22.65
C ASP A 493 30.96 10.57 -23.89
N ASN A 494 30.23 10.41 -24.99
CA ASN A 494 30.50 11.10 -26.25
C ASN A 494 29.75 12.44 -26.32
N PRO A 495 30.44 13.59 -26.38
CA PRO A 495 29.80 14.91 -26.38
C PRO A 495 28.81 15.19 -27.50
N ALA A 496 28.91 14.44 -28.62
CA ALA A 496 28.02 14.60 -29.78
C ALA A 496 26.70 13.82 -29.65
N ASP A 497 26.61 12.87 -28.72
CA ASP A 497 25.43 12.01 -28.59
C ASP A 497 24.30 12.73 -27.85
N LEU A 498 23.05 12.34 -28.15
CA LEU A 498 21.85 12.82 -27.47
C LEU A 498 21.98 12.67 -25.96
N MET A 499 22.48 11.54 -25.48
CA MET A 499 22.59 11.22 -24.06
C MET A 499 23.82 11.81 -23.37
N PHE A 500 24.60 12.69 -23.99
CA PHE A 500 25.65 13.36 -23.24
C PHE A 500 25.05 14.27 -22.16
N GLU A 501 25.65 14.28 -20.96
CA GLU A 501 25.16 14.96 -19.75
C GLU A 501 24.95 16.49 -19.86
N SER A 502 25.41 17.10 -20.97
CA SER A 502 25.26 18.53 -21.18
C SER A 502 24.90 18.92 -22.61
N LEU A 503 24.22 20.07 -22.70
CA LEU A 503 23.77 20.68 -23.94
C LEU A 503 24.26 22.13 -24.01
N ALA A 504 24.93 22.49 -25.11
CA ALA A 504 25.38 23.86 -25.36
C ALA A 504 24.30 24.68 -26.09
N ALA A 505 24.34 26.00 -25.90
CA ALA A 505 23.57 26.91 -26.74
C ALA A 505 23.99 26.78 -28.22
N GLY A 506 23.01 26.83 -29.12
CA GLY A 506 23.23 26.67 -30.57
C GLY A 506 23.60 25.25 -31.01
N GLU A 507 23.45 24.24 -30.14
CA GLU A 507 23.64 22.84 -30.49
C GLU A 507 22.29 22.11 -30.54
N ARG A 508 22.16 21.17 -31.49
CA ARG A 508 21.05 20.24 -31.56
C ARG A 508 21.56 18.80 -31.49
N LYS A 509 20.87 17.96 -30.75
CA LYS A 509 21.13 16.53 -30.60
C LYS A 509 19.81 15.79 -30.75
N THR A 510 19.71 14.90 -31.72
CA THR A 510 18.45 14.21 -32.06
C THR A 510 18.64 12.73 -32.39
N ALA A 511 19.87 12.25 -32.44
CA ALA A 511 20.17 10.87 -32.78
C ALA A 511 19.63 9.92 -31.70
N TRP A 512 18.92 8.87 -32.14
CA TRP A 512 18.45 7.80 -31.26
C TRP A 512 19.61 7.17 -30.47
N PRO A 513 19.50 7.03 -29.14
CA PRO A 513 20.50 6.31 -28.35
C PRO A 513 20.46 4.81 -28.67
N GLU A 514 21.53 4.27 -29.27
CA GLU A 514 21.56 2.86 -29.72
C GLU A 514 21.37 1.85 -28.57
N GLU A 515 21.71 2.22 -27.33
CA GLU A 515 21.51 1.39 -26.14
C GLU A 515 20.02 1.10 -25.84
N LEU A 516 19.10 1.96 -26.28
CA LEU A 516 17.66 1.77 -26.10
C LEU A 516 17.08 0.64 -26.98
N ASP A 517 17.81 0.17 -27.99
CA ASP A 517 17.35 -0.92 -28.85
C ASP A 517 17.11 -2.24 -28.06
N GLY A 518 17.70 -2.38 -26.87
CA GLY A 518 17.51 -3.52 -25.96
C GLY A 518 16.47 -3.32 -24.85
N VAL A 519 16.16 -2.08 -24.46
CA VAL A 519 15.36 -1.81 -23.26
C VAL A 519 13.92 -2.30 -23.40
N PHE A 520 13.29 -2.06 -24.56
CA PHE A 520 11.90 -2.46 -24.78
C PHE A 520 11.68 -3.98 -24.91
N GLN A 521 12.74 -4.78 -25.13
CA GLN A 521 12.62 -6.24 -25.12
C GLN A 521 12.50 -6.81 -23.70
N SER A 522 12.86 -6.02 -22.68
CA SER A 522 12.78 -6.43 -21.27
C SER A 522 11.42 -6.15 -20.62
N TRP A 523 10.54 -5.40 -21.30
CA TRP A 523 9.19 -5.04 -20.82
C TRP A 523 8.09 -5.99 -21.34
N GLN A 524 8.45 -7.03 -22.10
CA GLN A 524 7.59 -8.12 -22.55
C GLN A 524 7.95 -9.41 -21.82
#